data_AF-A0A655AJW4-F1
#
_entry.id   AF-A0A655AJW4-F1
#
_cell.length_a   1.000
_cell.length_b   1.000
_cell.length_c   1.000
_cell.angle_alpha   90.00
_cell.angle_beta   90.00
_cell.angle_gamma   90.00
#
_symmetry.space_group_name_H-M   'P 1'
#
loop_
_entity.id
_entity.type
_entity.pdbx_description
1 polymer ?
#
loop_
_entity_poly.entity_id
_entity_poly.type
_entity_poly.pdbx_seq_one_letter_code
_entity_poly.pdbx_strand_id
1 'polypeptide(L)'
;MAALQPPALRAICPWEGFTDAYRDLAFPGGIRESGFTRLWSRGVRRRTRQTYDMEQMQEAHPLRDDFWRSRVPDLSAIKVPMLVCGSFSDNNLHSRGSIRAFTRSGCGHARLYTHRGGKWETFYSATALSEQLKFLRDALAGSSGSRSVRLEVREDRDTITAVREETQWPLAGTRWRPMYLAGPGLLATEPPPTAGSIRFQTRSRAAAFNWTIPEDIELTGPMAARLWVQLDGCDDANLFVGVEKWRDGQFVAFEGSYGWGRDRVTTGWQRVSLRELDPELSQPWEPVPACARPRPVTAGEVVAVDVALGPSATLFRAGEQLRLVVGGRWLSPRNPLTGQFPAAYPRPPRGRVTLHWGPRYDAHLLIPEVPG
;
A
#
# COMPACT_ATOMS: atom_id res chain seq x y z
N MET A 1 22.95 -0.94 -3.53
CA MET A 1 24.17 -1.78 -3.66
C MET A 1 23.97 -2.90 -4.66
N ALA A 2 23.03 -3.85 -4.46
CA ALA A 2 22.89 -5.02 -5.32
C ALA A 2 22.64 -4.70 -6.82
N ALA A 3 21.94 -3.61 -7.12
CA ALA A 3 21.74 -3.13 -8.49
C ALA A 3 23.04 -2.73 -9.21
N LEU A 4 24.12 -2.42 -8.46
CA LEU A 4 25.44 -2.11 -9.01
C LEU A 4 26.29 -3.37 -9.28
N GLN A 5 25.74 -4.56 -9.01
CA GLN A 5 26.39 -5.86 -9.20
C GLN A 5 27.85 -5.95 -8.69
N PRO A 6 28.13 -5.67 -7.40
CA PRO A 6 29.49 -5.84 -6.87
C PRO A 6 29.94 -7.31 -7.04
N PRO A 7 31.14 -7.59 -7.59
CA PRO A 7 31.56 -8.97 -7.91
C PRO A 7 31.58 -9.94 -6.73
N ALA A 8 31.81 -9.43 -5.52
CA ALA A 8 31.86 -10.22 -4.30
C ALA A 8 30.49 -10.45 -3.65
N LEU A 9 29.44 -9.75 -4.08
CA LEU A 9 28.09 -9.91 -3.52
C LEU A 9 27.47 -11.19 -4.10
N ARG A 10 27.18 -12.17 -3.24
CA ARG A 10 26.67 -13.49 -3.66
C ARG A 10 25.20 -13.74 -3.35
N ALA A 11 24.64 -13.07 -2.35
CA ALA A 11 23.23 -13.13 -2.00
C ALA A 11 22.85 -11.89 -1.19
N ILE A 12 21.56 -11.57 -1.13
CA ILE A 12 21.01 -10.50 -0.29
C ILE A 12 19.79 -10.95 0.50
N CYS A 13 19.57 -10.34 1.65
CA CYS A 13 18.37 -10.52 2.46
C CYS A 13 17.74 -9.15 2.80
N PRO A 14 17.11 -8.45 1.84
CA PRO A 14 16.39 -7.22 2.15
C PRO A 14 15.15 -7.51 3.01
N TRP A 15 15.31 -7.33 4.32
CA TRP A 15 14.22 -7.53 5.28
C TRP A 15 13.44 -6.23 5.52
N GLU A 16 12.32 -6.07 4.82
CA GLU A 16 11.44 -4.90 4.87
C GLU A 16 12.16 -3.58 4.55
N GLY A 17 12.33 -3.29 3.26
CA GLY A 17 12.97 -2.08 2.74
C GLY A 17 12.14 -1.36 1.68
N PHE A 18 12.17 -0.02 1.68
CA PHE A 18 11.58 0.75 0.58
C PHE A 18 12.52 0.75 -0.65
N THR A 19 11.97 0.90 -1.85
CA THR A 19 12.75 0.95 -3.11
C THR A 19 12.56 2.22 -3.92
N ASP A 20 11.56 3.04 -3.61
CA ASP A 20 11.41 4.39 -4.16
C ASP A 20 11.10 5.35 -3.01
N ALA A 21 12.11 6.13 -2.60
CA ALA A 21 11.98 7.01 -1.44
C ALA A 21 10.85 8.04 -1.59
N TYR A 22 10.53 8.47 -2.81
CA TYR A 22 9.40 9.37 -3.07
C TYR A 22 8.08 8.64 -2.83
N ARG A 23 7.87 7.50 -3.48
CA ARG A 23 6.57 6.81 -3.47
C ARG A 23 6.28 6.08 -2.16
N ASP A 24 7.30 5.53 -1.52
CA ASP A 24 7.14 4.60 -0.41
C ASP A 24 7.17 5.32 0.96
N LEU A 25 7.86 6.46 1.05
CA LEU A 25 8.11 7.15 2.33
C LEU A 25 7.78 8.64 2.27
N ALA A 26 8.38 9.40 1.35
CA ALA A 26 8.35 10.86 1.40
C ALA A 26 7.01 11.45 0.95
N PHE A 27 6.41 10.87 -0.10
CA PHE A 27 5.17 11.31 -0.73
C PHE A 27 4.28 10.13 -1.18
N PRO A 28 3.76 9.29 -0.27
CA PRO A 28 2.77 8.27 -0.65
C PRO A 28 1.60 8.89 -1.42
N GLY A 29 1.37 8.44 -2.66
CA GLY A 29 0.34 9.00 -3.54
C GLY A 29 0.52 10.48 -3.90
N GLY A 30 1.74 11.04 -3.74
CA GLY A 30 2.00 12.46 -3.91
C GLY A 30 1.64 13.34 -2.70
N ILE A 31 1.28 12.73 -1.56
CA ILE A 31 0.97 13.44 -0.31
C ILE A 31 2.19 13.43 0.60
N ARG A 32 2.73 14.60 0.97
CA ARG A 32 3.88 14.71 1.87
C ARG A 32 3.62 13.98 3.19
N GLU A 33 4.43 12.98 3.52
CA GLU A 33 4.53 12.43 4.87
C GLU A 33 5.32 13.45 5.73
N SER A 34 4.79 13.82 6.89
CA SER A 34 5.32 14.91 7.73
C SER A 34 5.48 14.49 9.21
N GLY A 35 5.38 13.20 9.46
CA GLY A 35 5.39 12.59 10.78
C GLY A 35 6.66 11.78 11.00
N PHE A 36 6.69 10.57 10.47
CA PHE A 36 7.83 9.66 10.59
C PHE A 36 9.09 10.23 9.94
N THR A 37 9.00 10.74 8.70
CA THR A 37 10.12 11.35 7.96
C THR A 37 10.79 12.45 8.77
N ARG A 38 10.00 13.33 9.39
CA ARG A 38 10.46 14.42 10.24
C ARG A 38 11.11 13.92 11.53
N LEU A 39 10.49 12.94 12.20
CA LEU A 39 11.05 12.32 13.41
C LEU A 39 12.40 11.67 13.10
N TRP A 40 12.45 10.89 12.03
CA TRP A 40 13.63 10.16 11.59
C TRP A 40 14.75 11.11 11.16
N SER A 41 14.47 12.11 10.32
CA SER A 41 15.46 13.11 9.87
C SER A 41 16.13 13.81 11.07
N ARG A 42 15.31 14.25 12.04
CA ARG A 42 15.82 14.90 13.26
C ARG A 42 16.65 13.96 14.13
N GLY A 43 16.23 12.70 14.26
CA GLY A 43 16.96 11.68 15.00
C GLY A 43 18.32 11.37 14.39
N VAL A 44 18.36 11.16 13.08
CA VAL A 44 19.60 10.88 12.32
C VAL A 44 20.54 12.08 12.37
N ARG A 45 20.06 13.29 12.09
CA ARG A 45 20.88 14.52 12.13
C ARG A 45 21.53 14.77 13.49
N ARG A 46 20.84 14.43 14.59
CA ARG A 46 21.40 14.58 15.94
C ARG A 46 22.46 13.54 16.28
N ARG A 47 22.33 12.32 15.74
CA ARG A 47 23.18 11.17 16.10
C ARG A 47 24.34 10.95 15.11
N THR A 48 24.28 11.58 13.94
CA THR A 48 25.23 11.36 12.85
C THR A 48 25.68 12.70 12.26
N ARG A 49 26.84 12.72 11.59
CA ARG A 49 27.34 13.90 10.84
C ARG A 49 26.77 13.97 9.42
N GLN A 50 25.54 13.52 9.20
CA GLN A 50 24.94 13.55 7.88
C GLN A 50 24.60 14.98 7.46
N THR A 51 24.87 15.28 6.19
CA THR A 51 24.58 16.58 5.55
C THR A 51 23.19 16.63 4.92
N TYR A 52 22.53 15.48 4.80
CA TYR A 52 21.23 15.33 4.14
C TYR A 52 20.08 15.40 5.15
N ASP A 53 19.10 16.27 4.89
CA ASP A 53 17.89 16.43 5.70
C ASP A 53 16.66 16.09 4.85
N MET A 54 15.97 14.99 5.20
CA MET A 54 14.79 14.53 4.47
C MET A 54 13.66 15.57 4.48
N GLU A 55 13.52 16.35 5.56
CA GLU A 55 12.48 17.38 5.68
C GLU A 55 12.73 18.50 4.65
N GLN A 56 13.98 18.93 4.50
CA GLN A 56 14.38 19.93 3.50
C GLN A 56 14.29 19.38 2.07
N MET A 57 14.66 18.11 1.86
CA MET A 57 14.54 17.46 0.55
C MET A 57 13.09 17.40 0.08
N GLN A 58 12.14 17.09 0.97
CA GLN A 58 10.71 17.14 0.64
C GLN A 58 10.25 18.56 0.27
N GLU A 59 10.80 19.60 0.89
CA GLU A 59 10.44 20.98 0.58
C GLU A 59 11.00 21.45 -0.76
N ALA A 60 12.27 21.11 -1.03
CA ALA A 60 12.92 21.45 -2.28
C ALA A 60 12.37 20.65 -3.48
N HIS A 61 11.93 19.41 -3.24
CA HIS A 61 11.49 18.47 -4.28
C HIS A 61 10.08 17.93 -3.98
N PRO A 62 9.02 18.73 -4.14
CA PRO A 62 7.64 18.34 -3.82
C PRO A 62 6.97 17.45 -4.87
N LEU A 63 7.62 17.22 -6.02
CA LEU A 63 7.17 16.39 -7.14
C LEU A 63 8.16 15.27 -7.38
N ARG A 64 7.78 14.25 -8.15
CA ARG A 64 8.67 13.14 -8.52
C ARG A 64 9.63 13.55 -9.65
N ASP A 65 10.54 14.45 -9.33
CA ASP A 65 11.54 15.02 -10.24
C ASP A 65 12.83 14.17 -10.33
N ASP A 66 13.85 14.70 -11.01
CA ASP A 66 15.12 14.01 -11.23
C ASP A 66 15.86 13.69 -9.93
N PHE A 67 15.71 14.52 -8.90
CA PHE A 67 16.32 14.27 -7.59
C PHE A 67 15.78 12.99 -6.97
N TRP A 68 14.46 12.77 -7.01
CA TRP A 68 13.88 11.53 -6.49
C TRP A 68 14.16 10.34 -7.41
N ARG A 69 14.06 10.54 -8.73
CA ARG A 69 14.35 9.49 -9.71
C ARG A 69 15.78 8.97 -9.61
N SER A 70 16.77 9.83 -9.36
CA SER A 70 18.17 9.43 -9.23
C SER A 70 18.46 8.55 -8.00
N ARG A 71 17.51 8.42 -7.06
CA ARG A 71 17.62 7.61 -5.83
C ARG A 71 16.92 6.26 -5.94
N VAL A 72 16.19 6.03 -7.03
CA VAL A 72 15.53 4.75 -7.29
C VAL A 72 16.57 3.79 -7.91
N PRO A 73 16.88 2.66 -7.26
CA PRO A 73 17.76 1.67 -7.85
C PRO A 73 17.08 0.98 -9.03
N ASP A 74 17.84 0.64 -10.07
CA ASP A 74 17.37 -0.27 -11.11
C ASP A 74 17.25 -1.68 -10.52
N LEU A 75 16.02 -2.06 -10.16
CA LEU A 75 15.73 -3.36 -9.57
C LEU A 75 15.99 -4.49 -10.58
N SER A 76 15.81 -4.25 -11.88
CA SER A 76 15.99 -5.26 -12.92
C SER A 76 17.47 -5.66 -13.08
N ALA A 77 18.40 -4.78 -12.68
CA ALA A 77 19.83 -5.06 -12.62
C ALA A 77 20.24 -5.98 -11.45
N ILE A 78 19.37 -6.25 -10.48
CA ILE A 78 19.68 -7.18 -9.38
C ILE A 78 19.63 -8.61 -9.90
N LYS A 79 20.78 -9.30 -9.91
CA LYS A 79 20.92 -10.69 -10.41
C LYS A 79 21.29 -11.72 -9.33
N VAL A 80 21.77 -11.27 -8.18
CA VAL A 80 22.13 -12.15 -7.06
C VAL A 80 20.89 -12.73 -6.38
N PRO A 81 20.92 -13.97 -5.88
CA PRO A 81 19.85 -14.56 -5.08
C PRO A 81 19.37 -13.62 -3.98
N MET A 82 18.05 -13.54 -3.78
CA MET A 82 17.46 -12.64 -2.81
C MET A 82 16.33 -13.28 -1.97
N LEU A 83 16.44 -13.15 -0.65
CA LEU A 83 15.34 -13.38 0.29
C LEU A 83 14.75 -12.03 0.70
N VAL A 84 13.55 -11.74 0.21
CA VAL A 84 12.84 -10.50 0.51
C VAL A 84 11.81 -10.75 1.58
N CYS A 85 11.79 -9.93 2.63
CA CYS A 85 10.67 -9.91 3.55
C CYS A 85 9.62 -8.89 3.07
N GLY A 86 8.44 -9.37 2.71
CA GLY A 86 7.27 -8.56 2.34
C GLY A 86 6.23 -8.58 3.44
N SER A 87 6.34 -7.66 4.39
CA SER A 87 5.33 -7.52 5.46
C SER A 87 4.03 -6.89 4.94
N PHE A 88 2.88 -7.39 5.40
CA PHE A 88 1.56 -6.75 5.24
C PHE A 88 1.23 -5.77 6.38
N SER A 89 2.09 -5.68 7.40
CA SER A 89 1.93 -4.77 8.54
C SER A 89 2.64 -3.44 8.34
N ASP A 90 3.24 -3.13 7.18
CA ASP A 90 4.03 -1.90 7.01
C ASP A 90 3.67 -1.06 5.77
N ASN A 91 2.37 -0.93 5.52
CA ASN A 91 1.82 -0.26 4.33
C ASN A 91 2.22 1.21 4.20
N ASN A 92 2.58 1.89 5.30
CA ASN A 92 3.01 3.30 5.29
C ASN A 92 4.53 3.47 5.11
N LEU A 93 5.28 2.41 4.83
CA LEU A 93 6.74 2.48 4.76
C LEU A 93 7.34 1.42 3.84
N HIS A 94 7.57 0.18 4.29
CA HIS A 94 8.39 -0.79 3.55
C HIS A 94 7.63 -1.77 2.68
N SER A 95 6.33 -2.02 2.94
CA SER A 95 5.58 -3.10 2.27
C SER A 95 5.65 -3.02 0.75
N ARG A 96 5.34 -1.86 0.18
CA ARG A 96 5.33 -1.66 -1.27
C ARG A 96 6.70 -1.81 -1.90
N GLY A 97 7.72 -1.23 -1.28
CA GLY A 97 9.07 -1.29 -1.79
C GLY A 97 9.64 -2.71 -1.76
N SER A 98 9.30 -3.49 -0.74
CA SER A 98 9.71 -4.89 -0.60
C SER A 98 9.04 -5.77 -1.64
N ILE A 99 7.71 -5.67 -1.79
CA ILE A 99 6.99 -6.38 -2.84
C ILE A 99 7.53 -6.00 -4.23
N ARG A 100 7.78 -4.71 -4.48
CA ARG A 100 8.37 -4.24 -5.74
C ARG A 100 9.78 -4.78 -5.97
N ALA A 101 10.61 -4.86 -4.92
CA ALA A 101 11.94 -5.46 -5.01
C ALA A 101 11.85 -6.91 -5.47
N PHE A 102 10.93 -7.69 -4.89
CA PHE A 102 10.67 -9.04 -5.35
C PHE A 102 10.21 -9.04 -6.81
N THR A 103 9.09 -8.38 -7.14
CA THR A 103 8.45 -8.50 -8.46
C THR A 103 9.24 -7.92 -9.62
N ARG A 104 10.03 -6.87 -9.39
CA ARG A 104 10.81 -6.18 -10.44
C ARG A 104 12.28 -6.59 -10.49
N SER A 105 12.76 -7.41 -9.54
CA SER A 105 14.13 -7.92 -9.59
C SER A 105 14.38 -8.75 -10.84
N GLY A 106 15.56 -8.61 -11.41
CA GLY A 106 16.00 -9.44 -12.55
C GLY A 106 16.55 -10.80 -12.15
N CYS A 107 16.38 -11.23 -10.89
CA CYS A 107 16.91 -12.48 -10.37
C CYS A 107 15.86 -13.61 -10.52
N GLY A 108 16.28 -14.74 -11.10
CA GLY A 108 15.47 -15.96 -11.20
C GLY A 108 15.38 -16.75 -9.89
N HIS A 109 16.33 -16.55 -8.96
CA HIS A 109 16.36 -17.17 -7.63
C HIS A 109 15.97 -16.13 -6.58
N ALA A 110 14.66 -15.92 -6.39
CA ALA A 110 14.14 -14.94 -5.44
C ALA A 110 13.06 -15.58 -4.55
N ARG A 111 13.14 -15.35 -3.25
CA ARG A 111 12.16 -15.84 -2.29
C ARG A 111 11.50 -14.68 -1.58
N LEU A 112 10.17 -14.64 -1.57
CA LEU A 112 9.38 -13.68 -0.82
C LEU A 112 8.85 -14.35 0.45
N TYR A 113 9.25 -13.83 1.61
CA TYR A 113 8.72 -14.22 2.90
C TYR A 113 7.67 -13.19 3.33
N THR A 114 6.39 -13.57 3.37
CA THR A 114 5.33 -12.68 3.86
C THR A 114 4.91 -13.00 5.28
N HIS A 115 4.49 -11.96 6.00
CA HIS A 115 3.92 -12.04 7.33
C HIS A 115 3.08 -10.79 7.61
N ARG A 116 2.31 -10.82 8.68
CA ARG A 116 1.64 -9.63 9.24
C ARG A 116 1.89 -9.45 10.74
N GLY A 117 3.06 -9.87 11.20
CA GLY A 117 3.54 -9.64 12.58
C GLY A 117 4.29 -8.30 12.74
N GLY A 118 4.78 -8.02 13.95
CA GLY A 118 5.68 -6.90 14.19
C GLY A 118 6.99 -7.08 13.43
N LYS A 119 7.51 -6.01 12.78
CA LYS A 119 8.70 -6.08 11.91
C LYS A 119 9.94 -6.67 12.60
N TRP A 120 10.34 -6.08 13.72
CA TRP A 120 11.56 -6.52 14.45
C TRP A 120 11.33 -7.81 15.22
N GLU A 121 10.11 -8.00 15.75
CA GLU A 121 9.71 -9.27 16.38
C GLU A 121 9.85 -10.43 15.38
N THR A 122 9.33 -10.24 14.17
CA THR A 122 9.40 -11.28 13.12
C THR A 122 10.84 -11.49 12.69
N PHE A 123 11.62 -10.42 12.44
CA PHE A 123 13.02 -10.53 12.03
C PHE A 123 13.87 -11.38 12.99
N TYR A 124 13.68 -11.19 14.30
CA TYR A 124 14.41 -11.91 15.34
C TYR A 124 13.74 -13.22 15.78
N SER A 125 12.60 -13.59 15.21
CA SER A 125 11.93 -14.86 15.53
C SER A 125 12.78 -16.06 15.08
N ALA A 126 12.66 -17.17 15.81
CA ALA A 126 13.39 -18.40 15.47
C ALA A 126 13.07 -18.91 14.05
N THR A 127 11.80 -18.78 13.63
CA THR A 127 11.35 -19.17 12.28
C THR A 127 11.99 -18.32 11.20
N ALA A 128 11.95 -16.99 11.32
CA ALA A 128 12.56 -16.09 10.35
C ALA A 128 14.09 -16.23 10.31
N LEU A 129 14.73 -16.38 11.47
CA LEU A 129 16.18 -16.58 11.54
C LEU A 129 16.59 -17.89 10.86
N SER A 130 15.83 -18.97 11.07
CA SER A 130 16.08 -20.26 10.41
C SER A 130 15.96 -20.14 8.89
N GLU A 131 14.95 -19.40 8.41
CA GLU A 131 14.75 -19.12 6.99
C GLU A 131 15.91 -18.32 6.38
N GLN A 132 16.31 -17.23 7.05
CA GLN A 132 17.44 -16.39 6.63
C GLN A 132 18.73 -17.19 6.52
N LEU A 133 19.05 -17.97 7.56
CA LEU A 133 20.28 -18.78 7.61
C LEU A 133 20.27 -19.88 6.55
N LYS A 134 19.13 -20.56 6.37
CA LYS A 134 18.99 -21.59 5.33
C LYS A 134 19.20 -20.99 3.95
N PHE A 135 18.44 -19.94 3.61
CA PHE A 135 18.54 -19.28 2.31
C PHE A 135 19.96 -18.79 2.00
N LEU A 136 20.59 -18.10 2.96
CA LEU A 136 21.94 -17.57 2.76
C LEU A 136 22.97 -18.69 2.61
N ARG A 137 22.89 -19.77 3.40
CA ARG A 137 23.80 -20.92 3.25
C ARG A 137 23.66 -21.57 1.88
N ASP A 138 22.43 -21.84 1.44
CA ASP A 138 22.15 -22.48 0.16
C ASP A 138 22.62 -21.60 -1.01
N ALA A 139 22.30 -20.30 -0.97
CA ALA A 139 22.73 -19.36 -2.00
C ALA A 139 24.26 -19.21 -2.06
N LEU A 140 24.95 -19.19 -0.91
CA LEU A 140 26.41 -19.11 -0.83
C LEU A 140 27.10 -20.41 -1.25
N ALA A 141 26.43 -21.56 -1.11
CA ALA A 141 26.90 -22.85 -1.62
C ALA A 141 26.71 -23.01 -3.13
N GLY A 142 26.06 -22.06 -3.81
CA GLY A 142 25.83 -22.09 -5.25
C GLY A 142 24.59 -22.88 -5.67
N SER A 143 23.67 -23.15 -4.74
CA SER A 143 22.42 -23.85 -5.05
C SER A 143 21.58 -23.05 -6.05
N SER A 144 21.08 -23.74 -7.08
CA SER A 144 20.08 -23.19 -7.98
C SER A 144 18.74 -23.08 -7.24
N GLY A 145 17.93 -22.09 -7.64
CA GLY A 145 16.62 -21.88 -7.07
C GLY A 145 15.72 -21.13 -8.04
N SER A 146 14.42 -21.20 -7.79
CA SER A 146 13.39 -20.51 -8.55
C SER A 146 12.79 -19.37 -7.73
N ARG A 147 11.87 -18.65 -8.36
CA ARG A 147 11.01 -17.70 -7.65
C ARG A 147 10.01 -18.46 -6.78
N SER A 148 9.84 -18.03 -5.54
CA SER A 148 8.86 -18.60 -4.61
C SER A 148 8.36 -17.54 -3.61
N VAL A 149 7.19 -17.79 -3.05
CA VAL A 149 6.54 -16.94 -2.06
C VAL A 149 6.04 -17.83 -0.93
N ARG A 150 6.55 -17.64 0.28
CA ARG A 150 5.93 -18.16 1.50
C ARG A 150 4.85 -17.18 1.92
N LEU A 151 3.60 -17.51 1.61
CA LEU A 151 2.43 -16.69 1.86
C LEU A 151 1.80 -17.02 3.22
N GLU A 152 1.77 -16.04 4.12
CA GLU A 152 0.98 -16.07 5.35
C GLU A 152 -0.37 -15.35 5.13
N VAL A 153 -1.47 -16.05 5.41
CA VAL A 153 -2.85 -15.51 5.35
C VAL A 153 -3.39 -15.40 6.77
N ARG A 154 -4.01 -14.26 7.10
CA ARG A 154 -4.65 -14.03 8.40
C ARG A 154 -6.12 -13.68 8.26
N GLU A 155 -6.93 -13.99 9.25
CA GLU A 155 -8.31 -13.49 9.32
C GLU A 155 -8.49 -12.31 10.27
N ASP A 156 -7.55 -12.11 11.20
CA ASP A 156 -7.50 -10.98 12.12
C ASP A 156 -6.03 -10.70 12.51
N ARG A 157 -5.81 -9.92 13.58
CA ARG A 157 -4.46 -9.57 14.05
C ARG A 157 -3.63 -10.81 14.40
N ASP A 158 -4.22 -11.79 15.06
CA ASP A 158 -3.49 -12.84 15.79
C ASP A 158 -3.70 -14.24 15.16
N THR A 159 -4.74 -14.41 14.35
CA THR A 159 -5.11 -15.69 13.75
C THR A 159 -4.52 -15.84 12.34
N ILE A 160 -3.50 -16.70 12.23
CA ILE A 160 -2.97 -17.19 10.95
C ILE A 160 -3.84 -18.36 10.50
N THR A 161 -4.48 -18.24 9.34
CA THR A 161 -5.38 -19.26 8.79
C THR A 161 -4.66 -20.21 7.85
N ALA A 162 -3.60 -19.74 7.19
CA ALA A 162 -2.77 -20.55 6.31
C ALA A 162 -1.35 -20.00 6.22
N VAL A 163 -0.39 -20.92 6.04
CA VAL A 163 0.95 -20.62 5.53
C VAL A 163 1.22 -21.58 4.39
N ARG A 164 1.45 -21.08 3.18
CA ARG A 164 1.65 -21.92 1.99
C ARG A 164 2.70 -21.37 1.04
N GLU A 165 3.18 -22.22 0.15
CA GLU A 165 4.14 -21.85 -0.89
C GLU A 165 3.41 -21.54 -2.20
N GLU A 166 3.82 -20.45 -2.83
CA GLU A 166 3.31 -19.97 -4.12
C GLU A 166 4.50 -19.67 -5.03
N THR A 167 4.29 -19.64 -6.35
CA THR A 167 5.39 -19.46 -7.32
C THR A 167 5.64 -18.00 -7.69
N GLN A 168 4.64 -17.13 -7.49
CA GLN A 168 4.70 -15.73 -7.92
C GLN A 168 3.83 -14.80 -7.05
N TRP A 169 4.08 -13.50 -7.19
CA TRP A 169 3.26 -12.43 -6.63
C TRP A 169 3.00 -11.36 -7.73
N PRO A 170 1.76 -10.88 -7.93
CA PRO A 170 0.51 -11.42 -7.38
C PRO A 170 0.30 -12.91 -7.72
N LEU A 171 -0.61 -13.57 -7.01
CA LEU A 171 -0.78 -15.02 -7.13
C LEU A 171 -1.22 -15.44 -8.53
N ALA A 172 -0.82 -16.63 -8.95
CA ALA A 172 -1.36 -17.22 -10.16
C ALA A 172 -2.86 -17.51 -9.96
N GLY A 173 -3.69 -17.18 -10.94
CA GLY A 173 -5.13 -17.43 -10.85
C GLY A 173 -5.92 -16.41 -10.01
N THR A 174 -5.32 -15.31 -9.54
CA THR A 174 -6.06 -14.21 -8.90
C THR A 174 -7.19 -13.73 -9.82
N ARG A 175 -8.42 -13.74 -9.30
CA ARG A 175 -9.60 -13.18 -9.95
C ARG A 175 -9.77 -11.73 -9.51
N TRP A 176 -9.48 -10.83 -10.43
CA TRP A 176 -9.66 -9.40 -10.22
C TRP A 176 -11.13 -9.03 -10.34
N ARG A 177 -11.80 -8.80 -9.21
CA ARG A 177 -13.24 -8.53 -9.17
C ARG A 177 -13.50 -7.06 -8.83
N PRO A 178 -14.21 -6.30 -9.67
CA PRO A 178 -14.64 -4.96 -9.31
C PRO A 178 -15.83 -5.02 -8.33
N MET A 179 -15.72 -4.26 -7.25
CA MET A 179 -16.76 -3.99 -6.28
C MET A 179 -17.19 -2.54 -6.44
N TYR A 180 -18.29 -2.31 -7.15
CA TYR A 180 -18.76 -0.99 -7.53
C TYR A 180 -19.38 -0.26 -6.35
N LEU A 181 -19.10 1.04 -6.24
CA LEU A 181 -19.85 1.91 -5.34
C LEU A 181 -21.30 1.94 -5.82
N ALA A 182 -22.22 1.59 -4.93
CA ALA A 182 -23.64 1.54 -5.20
C ALA A 182 -24.41 2.16 -4.03
N GLY A 183 -25.54 2.82 -4.32
CA GLY A 183 -26.43 3.40 -3.30
C GLY A 183 -25.73 4.19 -2.17
N PRO A 184 -26.45 4.53 -1.10
CA PRO A 184 -25.84 5.14 0.08
C PRO A 184 -25.02 4.12 0.88
N GLY A 185 -23.72 4.03 0.61
CA GLY A 185 -22.78 3.26 1.45
C GLY A 185 -22.77 1.75 1.23
N LEU A 186 -23.08 1.29 0.01
CA LEU A 186 -23.01 -0.11 -0.40
C LEU A 186 -21.91 -0.32 -1.45
N LEU A 187 -21.28 -1.50 -1.41
CA LEU A 187 -20.49 -2.05 -2.50
C LEU A 187 -21.28 -3.18 -3.17
N ALA A 188 -21.40 -3.15 -4.48
CA ALA A 188 -22.12 -4.13 -5.28
C ALA A 188 -21.16 -4.84 -6.25
N THR A 189 -21.51 -6.06 -6.63
CA THR A 189 -20.70 -6.88 -7.56
C THR A 189 -21.00 -6.56 -9.02
N GLU A 190 -22.14 -5.90 -9.28
CA GLU A 190 -22.58 -5.45 -10.60
C GLU A 190 -22.56 -3.92 -10.68
N PRO A 191 -22.31 -3.34 -11.87
CA PRO A 191 -22.39 -1.90 -12.07
C PRO A 191 -23.79 -1.35 -11.69
N PRO A 192 -23.88 -0.24 -10.94
CA PRO A 192 -25.16 0.34 -10.57
C PRO A 192 -25.89 0.90 -11.80
N PRO A 193 -27.18 0.58 -12.01
CA PRO A 193 -27.94 1.08 -13.17
C PRO A 193 -28.31 2.55 -13.05
N THR A 194 -28.26 3.11 -11.84
CA THR A 194 -28.60 4.49 -11.54
C THR A 194 -27.38 5.28 -11.09
N ALA A 195 -27.32 6.54 -11.50
CA ALA A 195 -26.30 7.46 -11.02
C ALA A 195 -26.53 7.80 -9.55
N GLY A 196 -25.44 7.89 -8.79
CA GLY A 196 -25.46 8.30 -7.40
C GLY A 196 -24.22 9.10 -7.02
N SER A 197 -24.27 9.71 -5.84
CA SER A 197 -23.12 10.40 -5.28
C SER A 197 -23.18 10.46 -3.77
N ILE A 198 -22.01 10.63 -3.14
CA ILE A 198 -21.88 10.96 -1.71
C ILE A 198 -20.91 12.13 -1.56
N ARG A 199 -21.25 13.06 -0.66
CA ARG A 199 -20.46 14.26 -0.41
C ARG A 199 -19.98 14.31 1.04
N PHE A 200 -18.72 14.64 1.23
CA PHE A 200 -18.11 14.85 2.55
C PHE A 200 -17.13 16.02 2.53
N GLN A 201 -16.83 16.59 3.70
CA GLN A 201 -15.85 17.66 3.81
C GLN A 201 -14.44 17.07 3.85
N THR A 202 -13.45 17.76 3.29
CA THR A 202 -12.05 17.31 3.29
C THR A 202 -11.48 17.04 4.69
N ARG A 203 -12.11 17.59 5.75
CA ARG A 203 -11.70 17.44 7.15
C ARG A 203 -12.71 16.69 8.03
N SER A 204 -13.79 16.14 7.47
CA SER A 204 -14.82 15.40 8.22
C SER A 204 -14.52 13.90 8.34
N ARG A 205 -15.51 13.13 8.79
CA ARG A 205 -15.50 11.66 8.71
C ARG A 205 -15.44 11.21 7.24
N ALA A 206 -14.83 10.06 7.02
CA ALA A 206 -14.74 9.41 5.72
C ALA A 206 -16.13 8.91 5.25
N ALA A 207 -16.33 8.84 3.94
CA ALA A 207 -17.40 8.03 3.36
C ALA A 207 -17.07 6.54 3.53
N ALA A 208 -18.09 5.70 3.70
CA ALA A 208 -17.92 4.26 3.91
C ALA A 208 -18.91 3.49 3.03
N PHE A 209 -18.43 2.41 2.41
CA PHE A 209 -19.22 1.52 1.57
C PHE A 209 -18.98 0.07 2.00
N ASN A 210 -20.05 -0.69 2.20
CA ASN A 210 -19.99 -2.03 2.79
C ASN A 210 -20.39 -3.10 1.78
N TRP A 211 -19.72 -4.23 1.80
CA TRP A 211 -20.15 -5.48 1.18
C TRP A 211 -20.16 -6.57 2.23
N THR A 212 -21.31 -7.20 2.43
CA THR A 212 -21.41 -8.40 3.27
C THR A 212 -20.97 -9.61 2.46
N ILE A 213 -20.01 -10.34 3.00
CA ILE A 213 -19.35 -11.48 2.38
C ILE A 213 -20.34 -12.65 2.34
N PRO A 214 -20.72 -13.17 1.15
CA PRO A 214 -21.73 -14.23 1.05
C PRO A 214 -21.19 -15.60 1.46
N GLU A 215 -19.91 -15.85 1.20
CA GLU A 215 -19.21 -17.11 1.47
C GLU A 215 -17.74 -16.82 1.82
N ASP A 216 -17.08 -17.74 2.53
CA ASP A 216 -15.66 -17.59 2.89
C ASP A 216 -14.82 -17.29 1.64
N ILE A 217 -14.06 -16.20 1.68
CA ILE A 217 -13.28 -15.69 0.55
C ILE A 217 -11.90 -15.23 1.03
N GLU A 218 -10.87 -15.67 0.33
CA GLU A 218 -9.52 -15.15 0.52
C GLU A 218 -9.24 -14.00 -0.45
N LEU A 219 -8.84 -12.85 0.11
CA LEU A 219 -8.37 -11.71 -0.66
C LEU A 219 -6.86 -11.54 -0.46
N THR A 220 -6.08 -11.96 -1.46
CA THR A 220 -4.60 -11.91 -1.42
C THR A 220 -4.02 -11.24 -2.65
N GLY A 221 -3.41 -10.08 -2.42
CA GLY A 221 -2.80 -9.26 -3.45
C GLY A 221 -2.82 -7.77 -3.12
N PRO A 222 -2.37 -6.91 -4.05
CA PRO A 222 -2.72 -5.50 -4.02
C PRO A 222 -4.21 -5.29 -4.30
N MET A 223 -4.74 -4.14 -3.88
CA MET A 223 -6.06 -3.65 -4.24
C MET A 223 -5.92 -2.28 -4.90
N ALA A 224 -6.90 -1.88 -5.72
CA ALA A 224 -6.94 -0.56 -6.32
C ALA A 224 -8.35 0.01 -6.24
N ALA A 225 -8.49 1.31 -6.01
CA ALA A 225 -9.79 2.00 -6.06
C ALA A 225 -9.80 3.01 -7.19
N ARG A 226 -10.78 2.90 -8.10
CA ARG A 226 -11.12 3.94 -9.08
C ARG A 226 -12.24 4.78 -8.52
N LEU A 227 -11.99 6.07 -8.33
CA LEU A 227 -12.95 7.02 -7.78
C LEU A 227 -13.21 8.15 -8.77
N TRP A 228 -14.48 8.53 -8.95
CA TRP A 228 -14.85 9.70 -9.74
C TRP A 228 -15.15 10.87 -8.82
N VAL A 229 -14.29 11.89 -8.88
CA VAL A 229 -14.16 12.92 -7.84
C VAL A 229 -14.49 14.28 -8.41
N GLN A 230 -15.38 15.00 -7.74
CA GLN A 230 -15.62 16.43 -7.93
C GLN A 230 -15.23 17.17 -6.66
N LEU A 231 -14.58 18.33 -6.81
CA LEU A 231 -14.19 19.21 -5.71
C LEU A 231 -15.04 20.49 -5.69
N ASP A 232 -15.36 20.97 -4.48
CA ASP A 232 -16.09 22.22 -4.23
C ASP A 232 -15.40 23.00 -3.10
N GLY A 233 -15.19 24.30 -3.30
CA GLY A 233 -14.43 25.16 -2.38
C GLY A 233 -12.92 24.90 -2.33
N CYS A 234 -12.39 24.05 -3.21
CA CYS A 234 -10.97 23.77 -3.40
C CYS A 234 -10.72 23.17 -4.79
N ASP A 235 -9.50 23.27 -5.30
CA ASP A 235 -9.04 22.73 -6.59
C ASP A 235 -8.10 21.52 -6.43
N ASP A 236 -7.80 21.14 -5.18
CA ASP A 236 -6.99 19.99 -4.83
C ASP A 236 -7.41 19.39 -3.49
N ALA A 237 -7.22 18.08 -3.35
CA ALA A 237 -7.55 17.34 -2.14
C ALA A 237 -6.61 16.13 -1.99
N ASN A 238 -6.48 15.70 -0.74
CA ASN A 238 -5.87 14.41 -0.42
C ASN A 238 -6.99 13.38 -0.29
N LEU A 239 -6.80 12.19 -0.85
CA LEU A 239 -7.65 11.03 -0.62
C LEU A 239 -6.83 9.97 0.11
N PHE A 240 -7.38 9.54 1.23
CA PHE A 240 -6.91 8.39 1.99
C PHE A 240 -7.98 7.32 1.88
N VAL A 241 -7.59 6.18 1.32
CA VAL A 241 -8.51 5.07 1.03
C VAL A 241 -8.09 3.88 1.86
N GLY A 242 -9.05 3.23 2.51
CA GLY A 242 -8.80 2.07 3.36
C GLY A 242 -9.78 0.96 3.07
N VAL A 243 -9.32 -0.28 3.23
CA VAL A 243 -10.20 -1.45 3.29
C VAL A 243 -10.15 -1.98 4.71
N GLU A 244 -11.31 -2.09 5.33
CA GLU A 244 -11.53 -2.55 6.68
C GLU A 244 -12.30 -3.87 6.67
N LYS A 245 -12.10 -4.66 7.72
CA LYS A 245 -12.85 -5.88 7.97
C LYS A 245 -13.73 -5.66 9.21
N TRP A 246 -14.98 -6.08 9.14
CA TRP A 246 -15.94 -5.97 10.23
C TRP A 246 -16.63 -7.31 10.50
N ARG A 247 -16.76 -7.67 11.77
CA ARG A 247 -17.41 -8.89 12.26
C ARG A 247 -18.42 -8.47 13.33
N ASP A 248 -19.69 -8.82 13.16
CA ASP A 248 -20.77 -8.49 14.11
C ASP A 248 -20.84 -7.00 14.50
N GLY A 249 -20.63 -6.12 13.51
CA GLY A 249 -20.63 -4.67 13.71
C GLY A 249 -19.39 -4.12 14.44
N GLN A 250 -18.37 -4.95 14.68
CA GLN A 250 -17.10 -4.55 15.28
C GLN A 250 -15.96 -4.53 14.25
N PHE A 251 -15.05 -3.56 14.40
CA PHE A 251 -13.85 -3.46 13.57
C PHE A 251 -12.86 -4.56 13.92
N VAL A 252 -12.44 -5.34 12.92
CA VAL A 252 -11.40 -6.37 13.06
C VAL A 252 -10.03 -5.72 12.81
N ALA A 253 -9.25 -5.67 13.87
CA ALA A 253 -7.92 -5.06 13.86
C ALA A 253 -6.87 -5.97 13.23
N PHE A 254 -5.85 -5.34 12.64
CA PHE A 254 -4.63 -5.98 12.20
C PHE A 254 -3.39 -5.24 12.72
N GLU A 255 -2.25 -5.93 12.69
CA GLU A 255 -0.95 -5.28 12.88
C GLU A 255 -0.67 -4.35 11.68
N GLY A 256 -0.09 -3.19 12.00
CA GLY A 256 0.19 -2.12 11.05
C GLY A 256 1.45 -1.33 11.37
N SER A 257 1.72 -0.31 10.54
CA SER A 257 3.00 0.38 10.57
C SER A 257 3.30 0.94 11.97
N TYR A 258 4.58 0.89 12.34
CA TYR A 258 5.08 1.36 13.64
C TYR A 258 4.60 0.56 14.86
N GLY A 259 4.09 -0.66 14.67
CA GLY A 259 3.55 -1.49 15.74
C GLY A 259 2.10 -1.15 16.09
N TRP A 260 1.36 -0.56 15.15
CA TRP A 260 -0.03 -0.15 15.38
C TRP A 260 -0.97 -1.34 15.27
N GLY A 261 -1.35 -1.90 16.41
CA GLY A 261 -2.20 -3.10 16.50
C GLY A 261 -3.71 -2.91 16.22
N ARG A 262 -4.13 -1.77 15.65
CA ARG A 262 -5.52 -1.54 15.19
C ARG A 262 -5.55 -0.99 13.78
N ASP A 263 -4.67 -1.49 12.93
CA ASP A 263 -4.67 -1.12 11.53
C ASP A 263 -5.78 -1.87 10.78
N ARG A 264 -6.04 -1.40 9.57
CA ARG A 264 -7.01 -1.95 8.63
C ARG A 264 -6.36 -2.95 7.70
N VAL A 265 -7.14 -3.67 6.89
CA VAL A 265 -6.63 -4.68 5.94
C VAL A 265 -5.57 -4.07 5.03
N THR A 266 -5.85 -2.92 4.43
CA THR A 266 -4.89 -2.20 3.58
C THR A 266 -5.24 -0.71 3.44
N THR A 267 -4.25 0.12 3.09
CA THR A 267 -4.40 1.58 2.93
C THR A 267 -3.73 2.08 1.63
N GLY A 268 -4.32 3.12 1.05
CA GLY A 268 -3.85 3.84 -0.12
C GLY A 268 -3.93 5.36 0.06
N TRP A 269 -3.16 6.07 -0.77
CA TRP A 269 -3.01 7.52 -0.76
C TRP A 269 -3.10 8.05 -2.18
N GLN A 270 -3.74 9.19 -2.36
CA GLN A 270 -3.65 9.92 -3.62
C GLN A 270 -3.93 11.40 -3.42
N ARG A 271 -3.03 12.26 -3.89
CA ARG A 271 -3.31 13.70 -4.07
C ARG A 271 -4.02 13.89 -5.41
N VAL A 272 -5.21 14.49 -5.40
CA VAL A 272 -6.09 14.57 -6.58
C VAL A 272 -5.45 15.35 -7.72
N SER A 273 -4.71 16.42 -7.43
CA SER A 273 -3.97 17.16 -8.48
C SER A 273 -2.82 16.34 -9.10
N LEU A 274 -2.31 15.30 -8.41
CA LEU A 274 -1.25 14.42 -8.90
C LEU A 274 -1.78 13.07 -9.41
N ARG A 275 -3.05 13.02 -9.83
CA ARG A 275 -3.75 11.80 -10.30
C ARG A 275 -3.24 11.20 -11.61
N GLU A 276 -2.37 11.88 -12.34
CA GLU A 276 -1.83 11.37 -13.60
C GLU A 276 -1.03 10.09 -13.35
N LEU A 277 -1.39 9.02 -14.07
CA LEU A 277 -0.72 7.73 -13.97
C LEU A 277 0.49 7.66 -14.89
N ASP A 278 1.46 6.85 -14.46
CA ASP A 278 2.60 6.40 -15.26
C ASP A 278 2.12 5.23 -16.16
N PRO A 279 2.00 5.42 -17.48
CA PRO A 279 1.41 4.43 -18.37
C PRO A 279 2.27 3.17 -18.54
N GLU A 280 3.57 3.24 -18.28
CA GLU A 280 4.49 2.10 -18.41
C GLU A 280 4.50 1.23 -17.16
N LEU A 281 4.30 1.84 -15.99
CA LEU A 281 4.36 1.13 -14.72
C LEU A 281 2.99 0.67 -14.22
N SER A 282 1.91 1.37 -14.59
CA SER A 282 0.58 1.11 -14.05
C SER A 282 -0.04 -0.19 -14.56
N GLN A 283 -0.70 -0.89 -13.65
CA GLN A 283 -1.56 -2.04 -13.93
C GLN A 283 -2.96 -1.76 -13.33
N PRO A 284 -4.03 -2.43 -13.79
CA PRO A 284 -5.37 -2.22 -13.22
C PRO A 284 -5.44 -2.40 -11.70
N TRP A 285 -4.66 -3.33 -11.14
CA TRP A 285 -4.57 -3.61 -9.70
C TRP A 285 -3.44 -2.88 -8.97
N GLU A 286 -2.60 -2.14 -9.70
CA GLU A 286 -1.47 -1.38 -9.16
C GLU A 286 -1.31 -0.07 -9.99
N PRO A 287 -2.22 0.90 -9.83
CA PRO A 287 -2.07 2.19 -10.47
C PRO A 287 -0.85 2.91 -9.88
N VAL A 288 0.02 3.43 -10.74
CA VAL A 288 1.26 4.11 -10.33
C VAL A 288 1.15 5.59 -10.67
N PRO A 289 0.97 6.49 -9.69
CA PRO A 289 0.99 7.92 -9.93
C PRO A 289 2.35 8.37 -10.46
N ALA A 290 2.34 9.11 -11.57
CA ALA A 290 3.53 9.73 -12.15
C ALA A 290 4.08 10.82 -11.22
N CYS A 291 3.17 11.57 -10.57
CA CYS A 291 3.49 12.67 -9.64
C CYS A 291 4.46 13.73 -10.21
N ALA A 292 4.50 13.87 -11.54
CA ALA A 292 5.45 14.74 -12.24
C ALA A 292 4.94 16.18 -12.38
N ARG A 293 3.63 16.38 -12.44
CA ARG A 293 3.00 17.70 -12.58
C ARG A 293 1.65 17.76 -11.87
N PRO A 294 1.33 18.85 -11.14
CA PRO A 294 0.00 19.07 -10.60
C PRO A 294 -0.97 19.49 -11.71
N ARG A 295 -2.17 18.92 -11.66
CA ARG A 295 -3.32 19.27 -12.49
C ARG A 295 -4.51 19.59 -11.57
N PRO A 296 -4.66 20.84 -11.11
CA PRO A 296 -5.81 21.24 -10.29
C PRO A 296 -7.14 20.86 -10.96
N VAL A 297 -8.18 20.61 -10.16
CA VAL A 297 -9.53 20.26 -10.63
C VAL A 297 -10.31 21.54 -10.86
N THR A 298 -10.91 21.67 -12.04
CA THR A 298 -11.75 22.82 -12.38
C THR A 298 -13.09 22.73 -11.64
N ALA A 299 -13.66 23.86 -11.24
CA ALA A 299 -14.97 23.87 -10.59
C ALA A 299 -16.04 23.19 -11.48
N GLY A 300 -16.75 22.21 -10.91
CA GLY A 300 -17.77 21.42 -11.61
C GLY A 300 -17.23 20.24 -12.45
N GLU A 301 -15.91 20.10 -12.58
CA GLU A 301 -15.29 18.97 -13.26
C GLU A 301 -15.35 17.70 -12.39
N VAL A 302 -15.67 16.56 -13.01
CA VAL A 302 -15.57 15.23 -12.40
C VAL A 302 -14.37 14.52 -13.01
N VAL A 303 -13.40 14.14 -12.18
CA VAL A 303 -12.14 13.51 -12.62
C VAL A 303 -12.01 12.09 -12.07
N ALA A 304 -11.48 11.18 -12.87
CA ALA A 304 -11.10 9.85 -12.40
C ALA A 304 -9.81 9.93 -11.57
N VAL A 305 -9.80 9.27 -10.42
CA VAL A 305 -8.66 9.20 -9.49
C VAL A 305 -8.48 7.74 -9.11
N ASP A 306 -7.36 7.16 -9.55
CA ASP A 306 -6.98 5.79 -9.21
C ASP A 306 -6.06 5.81 -7.98
N VAL A 307 -6.40 5.01 -6.97
CA VAL A 307 -5.68 4.92 -5.70
C VAL A 307 -5.17 3.49 -5.53
N ALA A 308 -3.86 3.30 -5.50
CA ALA A 308 -3.26 2.02 -5.15
C ALA A 308 -3.36 1.78 -3.65
N LEU A 309 -3.89 0.65 -3.23
CA LEU A 309 -3.84 0.16 -1.85
C LEU A 309 -2.68 -0.82 -1.70
N GLY A 310 -2.21 -0.97 -0.47
CA GLY A 310 -1.06 -1.80 -0.14
C GLY A 310 -1.33 -3.29 -0.32
N PRO A 311 -0.28 -4.11 -0.45
CA PRO A 311 -0.42 -5.56 -0.49
C PRO A 311 -1.01 -6.10 0.83
N SER A 312 -1.89 -7.08 0.73
CA SER A 312 -2.45 -7.80 1.89
C SER A 312 -2.77 -9.24 1.53
N ALA A 313 -2.89 -10.11 2.54
CA ALA A 313 -3.45 -11.45 2.42
C ALA A 313 -4.42 -11.68 3.58
N THR A 314 -5.71 -11.78 3.28
CA THR A 314 -6.74 -11.78 4.32
C THR A 314 -7.91 -12.70 3.98
N LEU A 315 -8.22 -13.61 4.90
CA LEU A 315 -9.44 -14.41 4.85
C LEU A 315 -10.61 -13.61 5.42
N PHE A 316 -11.71 -13.56 4.68
CA PHE A 316 -13.01 -13.10 5.14
C PHE A 316 -13.95 -14.29 5.22
N ARG A 317 -14.69 -14.39 6.33
CA ARG A 317 -15.71 -15.40 6.59
C ARG A 317 -17.06 -14.93 6.07
N ALA A 318 -17.92 -15.87 5.73
CA ALA A 318 -19.32 -15.60 5.43
C ALA A 318 -19.98 -14.76 6.54
N GLY A 319 -20.74 -13.74 6.15
CA GLY A 319 -21.42 -12.81 7.06
C GLY A 319 -20.56 -11.64 7.57
N GLU A 320 -19.22 -11.71 7.46
CA GLU A 320 -18.36 -10.56 7.72
C GLU A 320 -18.55 -9.47 6.66
N GLN A 321 -18.06 -8.26 6.93
CA GLN A 321 -18.13 -7.16 5.97
C GLN A 321 -16.75 -6.68 5.56
N LEU A 322 -16.59 -6.50 4.25
CA LEU A 322 -15.56 -5.66 3.67
C LEU A 322 -16.10 -4.23 3.62
N ARG A 323 -15.40 -3.29 4.24
CA ARG A 323 -15.75 -1.87 4.20
C ARG A 323 -14.66 -1.05 3.51
N LEU A 324 -15.00 -0.42 2.40
CA LEU A 324 -14.20 0.63 1.76
C LEU A 324 -14.44 1.95 2.48
N VAL A 325 -13.39 2.62 2.94
CA VAL A 325 -13.45 3.97 3.51
C VAL A 325 -12.66 4.95 2.64
N VAL A 326 -13.24 6.13 2.39
CA VAL A 326 -12.61 7.21 1.59
C VAL A 326 -12.70 8.51 2.38
N GLY A 327 -11.55 9.06 2.77
CA GLY A 327 -11.46 10.27 3.59
C GLY A 327 -10.54 11.33 3.03
N GLY A 328 -10.83 12.60 3.31
CA GLY A 328 -9.97 13.73 2.95
C GLY A 328 -8.79 13.95 3.90
N ARG A 329 -8.86 13.35 5.09
CA ARG A 329 -7.84 13.39 6.14
C ARG A 329 -7.37 11.98 6.48
N TRP A 330 -6.21 11.89 7.12
CA TRP A 330 -5.68 10.60 7.58
C TRP A 330 -6.73 9.82 8.38
N LEU A 331 -6.88 8.54 8.04
CA LEU A 331 -7.96 7.67 8.54
C LEU A 331 -7.73 7.21 9.98
N SER A 332 -6.50 7.32 10.49
CA SER A 332 -6.16 7.02 11.87
C SER A 332 -5.89 8.31 12.66
N PRO A 333 -6.24 8.37 13.96
CA PRO A 333 -5.83 9.49 14.81
C PRO A 333 -4.31 9.64 14.84
N ARG A 334 -3.81 10.87 15.01
CA ARG A 334 -2.40 11.12 15.35
C ARG A 334 -2.25 11.15 16.86
N ASN A 335 -2.18 9.98 17.47
CA ASN A 335 -2.05 9.82 18.92
C ASN A 335 -1.14 8.63 19.22
N PRO A 336 -0.18 8.72 20.15
CA PRO A 336 0.75 7.62 20.45
C PRO A 336 0.10 6.42 21.15
N LEU A 337 -1.06 6.58 21.78
CA LEU A 337 -1.80 5.52 22.48
C LEU A 337 -2.97 4.98 21.66
N THR A 338 -3.66 5.86 20.94
CA THR A 338 -4.94 5.54 20.27
C THR A 338 -4.90 5.71 18.76
N GLY A 339 -3.73 5.96 18.19
CA GLY A 339 -3.56 6.25 16.79
C GLY A 339 -2.25 5.72 16.21
N GLN A 340 -2.12 5.87 14.89
CA GLN A 340 -0.96 5.36 14.17
C GLN A 340 0.18 6.39 14.19
N PHE A 341 0.77 6.58 15.37
CA PHE A 341 1.96 7.43 15.54
C PHE A 341 3.22 6.70 15.07
N PRO A 342 4.20 7.37 14.41
CA PRO A 342 4.32 8.80 14.18
C PRO A 342 3.73 9.32 12.86
N ALA A 343 3.02 8.49 12.08
CA ALA A 343 2.48 8.90 10.77
C ALA A 343 1.69 10.22 10.87
N ALA A 344 2.01 11.15 9.96
CA ALA A 344 1.28 12.40 9.89
C ALA A 344 1.29 12.98 8.47
N TYR A 345 0.16 13.56 8.09
CA TYR A 345 -0.02 14.18 6.78
C TYR A 345 -0.57 15.61 6.95
N PRO A 346 -0.19 16.55 6.06
CA PRO A 346 -0.72 17.91 6.08
C PRO A 346 -2.24 17.93 6.02
N ARG A 347 -2.84 18.93 6.69
CA ARG A 347 -4.29 19.15 6.59
C ARG A 347 -4.61 19.62 5.17
N PRO A 348 -5.57 19.00 4.46
CA PRO A 348 -5.97 19.45 3.13
C PRO A 348 -6.60 20.86 3.21
N PRO A 349 -6.67 21.59 2.09
CA PRO A 349 -7.54 22.77 1.96
C PRO A 349 -8.95 22.47 2.46
N ARG A 350 -9.63 23.48 3.03
CA ARG A 350 -11.05 23.31 3.40
C ARG A 350 -11.86 23.28 2.12
N GLY A 351 -12.67 22.25 1.97
CA GLY A 351 -13.54 22.08 0.81
C GLY A 351 -14.39 20.83 0.98
N ARG A 352 -15.05 20.43 -0.10
CA ARG A 352 -15.88 19.24 -0.16
C ARG A 352 -15.44 18.35 -1.30
N VAL A 353 -15.49 17.06 -1.05
CA VAL A 353 -15.26 16.00 -2.03
C VAL A 353 -16.61 15.35 -2.29
N THR A 354 -16.99 15.25 -3.56
CA THR A 354 -18.14 14.45 -4.01
C THR A 354 -17.63 13.26 -4.79
N LEU A 355 -17.98 12.04 -4.36
CA LEU A 355 -17.75 10.82 -5.12
C LEU A 355 -18.98 10.54 -5.96
N HIS A 356 -18.78 10.24 -7.24
CA HIS A 356 -19.84 9.89 -8.19
C HIS A 356 -19.73 8.43 -8.60
N TRP A 357 -20.87 7.80 -8.87
CA TRP A 357 -20.95 6.47 -9.47
C TRP A 357 -22.19 6.37 -10.37
N GLY A 358 -22.27 5.33 -11.20
CA GLY A 358 -23.39 5.09 -12.10
C GLY A 358 -22.94 4.66 -13.49
N PRO A 359 -23.85 4.61 -14.49
CA PRO A 359 -23.53 4.17 -15.85
C PRO A 359 -22.39 4.96 -16.53
N ARG A 360 -22.19 6.22 -16.13
CA ARG A 360 -21.11 7.08 -16.65
C ARG A 360 -19.82 7.01 -15.82
N TYR A 361 -19.93 6.63 -14.55
CA TYR A 361 -18.85 6.73 -13.56
C TYR A 361 -18.68 5.36 -12.89
N ASP A 362 -17.76 4.56 -13.41
CA ASP A 362 -17.43 3.21 -12.96
C ASP A 362 -16.63 3.22 -11.64
N ALA A 363 -17.08 3.95 -10.61
CA ALA A 363 -16.36 3.96 -9.33
C ALA A 363 -16.39 2.58 -8.67
N HIS A 364 -15.23 1.99 -8.40
CA HIS A 364 -15.11 0.65 -7.84
C HIS A 364 -13.83 0.44 -7.03
N LEU A 365 -13.87 -0.56 -6.16
CA LEU A 365 -12.70 -1.20 -5.55
C LEU A 365 -12.41 -2.50 -6.29
N LEU A 366 -11.22 -2.66 -6.86
CA LEU A 366 -10.76 -3.91 -7.45
C LEU A 366 -10.13 -4.79 -6.37
N ILE A 367 -10.74 -5.96 -6.11
CA ILE A 367 -10.27 -6.91 -5.09
C ILE A 367 -9.55 -8.13 -5.73
N PRO A 368 -8.50 -8.66 -5.08
CA PRO A 368 -7.75 -9.84 -5.53
C PRO A 368 -8.35 -11.13 -4.93
N GLU A 369 -9.46 -11.61 -5.49
CA GLU A 369 -10.09 -12.86 -5.03
C GLU A 369 -9.22 -14.06 -5.42
N VAL A 370 -8.86 -14.89 -4.44
CA VAL A 370 -8.18 -16.17 -4.67
C VAL A 370 -9.24 -17.26 -4.75
N PRO A 371 -9.31 -18.03 -5.86
CA PRO A 371 -10.22 -19.17 -5.96
C PRO A 371 -9.94 -20.19 -4.85
N GLY A 372 -11.01 -20.71 -4.25
CA GLY A 372 -10.95 -21.75 -3.22
C GLY A 372 -10.46 -23.10 -3.72
#